data_AF-A0A067S4G6-F1
#
_entry.id   AF-A0A067S4G6-F1
#
_cell.length_a   1.000
_cell.length_b   1.000
_cell.length_c   1.000
_cell.angle_alpha   90.00
_cell.angle_beta   90.00
_cell.angle_gamma   90.00
#
_symmetry.space_group_name_H-M   'P 1'
#
loop_
_entity.id
_entity.type
_entity.pdbx_description
1 polymer ?
#
loop_
_entity_poly.entity_id
_entity_poly.type
_entity_poly.pdbx_seq_one_letter_code
_entity_poly.pdbx_strand_id
1 'polypeptide(L)'
;ISVQTLAEPATSPPLGFMAVTIENLPWTVKIYATYKTYIVLGDVFQAVYQSLRTNITRSELDSVSQAEQSRVSRAYMHRYRRQRSRRAYDAEKYGGIKHIDFLLGHSSFLGIS
;
A
#
# COMPACT_ATOMS: atom_id res chain seq x y z
N ILE A 1 15.57 6.65 8.66
CA ILE A 1 15.08 7.89 8.02
C ILE A 1 14.90 8.94 9.11
N SER A 2 15.45 10.14 8.93
CA SER A 2 15.32 11.23 9.90
C SER A 2 13.99 11.99 9.70
N VAL A 3 13.55 12.73 10.72
CA VAL A 3 12.38 13.61 10.62
C VAL A 3 12.60 14.71 9.57
N GLN A 4 13.84 15.18 9.44
CA GLN A 4 14.21 16.19 8.45
C GLN A 4 14.02 15.65 7.03
N THR A 5 14.48 14.43 6.74
CA THR A 5 14.28 13.79 5.44
C THR A 5 12.79 13.62 5.12
N LEU A 6 11.96 13.23 6.09
CA LEU A 6 10.51 13.11 5.86
C LEU A 6 9.82 14.45 5.55
N ALA A 7 10.43 15.58 5.93
CA ALA A 7 9.90 16.92 5.70
C ALA A 7 10.39 17.57 4.38
N GLU A 8 11.28 16.91 3.65
CA GLU A 8 11.75 17.36 2.35
C GLU A 8 10.64 17.28 1.28
N PRO A 9 10.61 18.21 0.31
CA PRO A 9 9.68 18.13 -0.82
C PRO A 9 9.81 16.79 -1.55
N ALA A 10 8.67 16.16 -1.87
CA ALA A 10 8.67 14.87 -2.58
C ALA A 10 9.02 14.99 -4.07
N THR A 11 8.90 16.19 -4.64
CA THR A 11 9.15 16.47 -6.06
C THR A 11 9.95 17.77 -6.21
N SER A 12 10.67 17.88 -7.33
CA SER A 12 11.27 19.12 -7.79
C SER A 12 10.79 19.41 -9.22
N PRO A 13 9.99 20.47 -9.45
CA PRO A 13 9.51 21.45 -8.46
C PRO A 13 8.51 20.87 -7.43
N PRO A 14 8.33 21.48 -6.25
CA PRO A 14 7.36 21.02 -5.25
C PRO A 14 5.91 21.12 -5.76
N LEU A 15 5.15 20.03 -5.63
CA LEU A 15 3.75 19.94 -6.07
C LEU A 15 2.80 19.70 -4.87
N GLY A 16 1.60 20.27 -4.92
CA GLY A 16 0.56 20.07 -3.89
C GLY A 16 -0.26 18.77 -4.03
N PHE A 17 -0.15 18.11 -5.18
CA PHE A 17 -0.87 16.89 -5.52
C PHE A 17 0.03 15.97 -6.36
N MET A 18 -0.05 14.66 -6.12
CA MET A 18 0.50 13.65 -7.01
C MET A 18 -0.34 12.37 -6.98
N ALA A 19 -0.19 11.55 -8.02
CA ALA A 19 -0.80 10.25 -8.13
C ALA A 19 0.29 9.20 -8.37
N VAL A 20 0.34 8.16 -7.55
CA VAL A 20 1.31 7.07 -7.66
C VAL A 20 0.58 5.80 -8.12
N THR A 21 1.04 5.24 -9.22
CA THR A 21 0.67 3.88 -9.64
C THR A 21 1.70 2.91 -9.08
N ILE A 22 1.25 1.75 -8.64
CA ILE A 22 2.13 0.68 -8.18
C ILE A 22 1.94 -0.47 -9.16
N GLU A 23 3.04 -0.99 -9.68
CA GLU A 23 3.01 -2.12 -10.61
C GLU A 23 2.26 -3.29 -9.97
N ASN A 24 1.35 -3.92 -10.73
CA ASN A 24 0.47 -5.00 -10.29
C ASN A 24 -0.64 -4.60 -9.29
N LEU A 25 -0.81 -3.32 -8.99
CA LEU A 25 -1.99 -2.83 -8.27
C LEU A 25 -2.97 -2.15 -9.23
N PRO A 26 -4.27 -2.50 -9.20
CA PRO A 26 -5.27 -1.85 -10.05
C PRO A 26 -5.64 -0.44 -9.57
N TRP A 27 -5.14 -0.01 -8.40
CA TRP A 27 -5.49 1.27 -7.78
C TRP A 27 -4.35 2.28 -7.87
N THR A 28 -4.73 3.53 -8.09
CA THR A 28 -3.83 4.67 -7.99
C THR A 28 -3.90 5.28 -6.59
N VAL A 29 -2.75 5.47 -5.96
CA VAL A 29 -2.64 6.17 -4.68
C VAL A 29 -2.63 7.67 -4.94
N LYS A 30 -3.70 8.36 -4.55
CA LYS A 30 -3.78 9.82 -4.62
C LYS A 30 -3.18 10.43 -3.36
N ILE A 31 -2.29 11.39 -3.52
CA ILE A 31 -1.51 11.98 -2.45
C ILE A 31 -1.71 13.50 -2.52
N TYR A 32 -2.05 14.09 -1.38
CA TYR A 32 -2.26 15.53 -1.23
C TYR A 32 -1.35 16.03 -0.11
N ALA A 33 -0.90 17.26 -0.21
CA ALA A 33 -0.15 17.90 0.86
C ALA A 33 -1.04 18.01 2.12
N THR A 34 -0.57 17.50 3.26
CA THR A 34 -1.40 17.47 4.48
C THR A 34 -1.38 18.81 5.22
N TYR A 35 -0.21 19.41 5.39
CA TYR A 35 -0.01 20.60 6.23
C TYR A 35 0.65 21.78 5.51
N LYS A 36 1.19 21.55 4.30
CA LYS A 36 1.92 22.55 3.52
C LYS A 36 1.22 22.78 2.19
N THR A 37 1.74 23.71 1.39
CA THR A 37 1.31 23.94 0.01
C THR A 37 1.83 22.89 -0.97
N TYR A 38 2.75 22.01 -0.52
CA TYR A 38 3.38 20.96 -1.32
C TYR A 38 3.53 19.67 -0.51
N ILE A 39 3.63 18.55 -1.23
CA ILE A 39 3.79 17.21 -0.69
C ILE A 39 5.21 17.01 -0.18
N VAL A 40 5.34 16.45 1.01
CA VAL A 40 6.63 16.00 1.56
C VAL A 40 6.77 14.49 1.48
N LEU A 41 8.00 13.97 1.61
CA LEU A 41 8.24 12.52 1.61
C LEU A 41 7.40 11.77 2.65
N GLY A 42 7.14 12.38 3.81
CA GLY A 42 6.24 11.85 4.84
C GLY A 42 4.81 11.61 4.34
N ASP A 43 4.25 12.56 3.59
CA ASP A 43 2.90 12.42 3.00
C ASP A 43 2.87 11.23 2.03
N VAL A 44 3.93 11.05 1.24
CA VAL A 44 4.04 9.94 0.28
C VAL A 44 4.08 8.60 0.99
N PHE A 45 5.00 8.42 1.96
CA PHE A 45 5.11 7.17 2.69
C PHE A 45 3.82 6.85 3.46
N GLN A 46 3.18 7.86 4.05
CA GLN A 46 1.95 7.67 4.78
C GLN A 46 0.79 7.25 3.86
N ALA A 47 0.61 7.93 2.74
CA ALA A 47 -0.45 7.61 1.79
C ALA A 47 -0.27 6.21 1.17
N VAL A 48 0.96 5.84 0.79
CA VAL A 48 1.26 4.50 0.28
C VAL A 48 1.01 3.45 1.37
N TYR A 49 1.49 3.69 2.60
CA TYR A 49 1.27 2.77 3.71
C TYR A 49 -0.22 2.55 4.02
N GLN A 50 -1.00 3.63 4.04
CA GLN A 50 -2.45 3.56 4.25
C GLN A 50 -3.14 2.81 3.12
N SER A 51 -2.83 3.14 1.87
CA SER A 51 -3.38 2.45 0.70
C SER A 51 -3.12 0.94 0.76
N LEU A 52 -1.88 0.52 1.04
CA LEU A 52 -1.53 -0.90 1.11
C LEU A 52 -2.27 -1.65 2.24
N ARG A 53 -2.70 -0.95 3.29
CA ARG A 53 -3.46 -1.52 4.41
C ARG A 53 -4.97 -1.51 4.20
N THR A 54 -5.46 -0.87 3.15
CA THR A 54 -6.88 -0.83 2.81
C THR A 54 -7.38 -2.21 2.42
N ASN A 55 -8.55 -2.57 2.96
CA ASN A 55 -9.27 -3.78 2.59
C ASN A 55 -9.84 -3.64 1.18
N ILE A 56 -9.74 -4.70 0.38
CA ILE A 56 -10.44 -4.72 -0.89
C ILE A 56 -11.94 -4.98 -0.69
N THR A 57 -12.71 -4.44 -1.61
CA THR A 57 -14.11 -4.79 -1.82
C THR A 57 -14.24 -6.08 -2.62
N ARG A 58 -15.43 -6.68 -2.57
CA ARG A 58 -15.74 -7.88 -3.36
C ARG A 58 -15.64 -7.61 -4.86
N SER A 59 -16.14 -6.44 -5.30
CA SER A 59 -16.10 -6.03 -6.70
C SER A 59 -14.68 -5.90 -7.24
N GLU A 60 -13.74 -5.40 -6.43
CA GLU A 60 -12.32 -5.33 -6.83
C GLU A 60 -11.71 -6.72 -6.97
N LEU A 61 -12.03 -7.65 -6.07
CA LEU A 61 -11.56 -9.04 -6.20
C LEU A 61 -12.13 -9.72 -7.44
N ASP A 62 -13.41 -9.49 -7.75
CA ASP A 62 -14.08 -10.11 -8.89
C ASP A 62 -13.64 -9.49 -10.23
N SER A 63 -13.04 -8.29 -10.21
CA SER A 63 -12.50 -7.63 -11.42
C SER A 63 -11.17 -8.21 -11.92
N VAL A 64 -10.46 -9.00 -11.12
CA VAL A 64 -9.20 -9.63 -11.51
C VAL A 64 -9.39 -11.11 -11.86
N SER A 65 -8.47 -11.67 -12.65
CA SER A 65 -8.58 -13.04 -13.14
C SER A 65 -8.59 -14.06 -12.00
N GLN A 66 -9.21 -15.23 -12.22
CA GLN A 66 -9.24 -16.31 -11.21
C GLN A 66 -7.82 -16.75 -10.77
N ALA A 67 -6.85 -16.70 -11.67
CA ALA A 67 -5.45 -16.97 -11.37
C ALA A 67 -4.87 -15.92 -10.40
N GLU A 68 -5.14 -14.64 -10.61
CA GLU A 68 -4.73 -13.56 -9.69
C GLU A 68 -5.44 -13.66 -8.34
N GLN A 69 -6.75 -13.93 -8.33
CA GLN A 69 -7.50 -14.15 -7.08
C GLN A 69 -6.87 -15.26 -6.23
N SER A 70 -6.41 -16.34 -6.87
CA SER A 70 -5.72 -17.44 -6.22
C SER A 70 -4.35 -17.03 -5.65
N ARG A 71 -3.57 -16.24 -6.41
CA ARG A 71 -2.27 -15.70 -5.96
C ARG A 71 -2.44 -14.75 -4.77
N VAL A 72 -3.40 -13.82 -4.85
CA VAL A 72 -3.75 -12.87 -3.78
C VAL A 72 -4.23 -13.60 -2.54
N SER A 73 -5.10 -14.61 -2.69
CA SER A 73 -5.57 -15.42 -1.57
C SER A 73 -4.42 -16.12 -0.85
N ARG A 74 -3.42 -16.61 -1.59
CA ARG A 74 -2.21 -17.22 -1.00
C ARG A 74 -1.36 -16.19 -0.25
N ALA A 75 -1.19 -14.99 -0.80
CA ALA A 75 -0.46 -13.91 -0.14
C ALA A 75 -1.16 -13.46 1.16
N TYR A 76 -2.49 -13.30 1.13
CA TYR A 76 -3.32 -13.06 2.31
C TYR A 76 -3.13 -14.15 3.38
N MET A 77 -3.18 -15.43 2.97
CA MET A 77 -2.93 -16.55 3.89
C MET A 77 -1.56 -16.50 4.53
N HIS A 78 -0.53 -16.18 3.75
CA HIS A 78 0.82 -16.01 4.25
C HIS A 78 0.92 -14.85 5.26
N ARG A 79 0.25 -13.72 4.99
CA ARG A 79 0.25 -12.52 5.85
C ARG A 79 -0.31 -12.77 7.25
N TYR A 80 -1.43 -13.49 7.39
CA TYR A 80 -1.97 -13.78 8.73
C TYR A 80 -1.22 -14.93 9.41
N ARG A 81 -0.71 -15.92 8.66
CA ARG A 81 0.02 -17.08 9.23
C ARG A 81 1.38 -16.73 9.81
N ARG A 82 2.06 -15.69 9.30
CA ARG A 82 3.37 -15.24 9.83
C ARG A 82 3.29 -14.51 11.18
N GLN A 83 2.09 -14.22 11.67
CA GLN A 83 1.93 -13.48 12.94
C GLN A 83 2.31 -14.36 14.13
N ARG A 84 3.18 -13.85 15.00
CA ARG A 84 3.70 -14.61 16.16
C ARG A 84 2.69 -14.76 17.29
N SER A 85 1.83 -13.75 17.49
CA SER A 85 0.84 -13.76 18.57
C SER A 85 -0.53 -14.16 18.04
N ARG A 86 -1.30 -14.89 18.86
CA ARG A 86 -2.66 -15.29 18.49
C ARG A 86 -3.56 -14.10 18.21
N ARG A 87 -3.44 -13.04 19.02
CA ARG A 87 -4.18 -11.79 18.82
C ARG A 87 -3.88 -11.14 17.46
N ALA A 88 -2.61 -11.06 17.06
CA ALA A 88 -2.23 -10.48 15.77
C ALA A 88 -2.65 -11.37 14.61
N TYR A 89 -2.55 -12.69 14.76
CA TYR A 89 -3.05 -13.68 13.79
C TYR A 89 -4.54 -13.48 13.53
N ASP A 90 -5.35 -13.44 14.60
CA ASP A 90 -6.80 -13.32 14.50
C ASP A 90 -7.18 -11.95 13.89
N ALA A 91 -6.54 -10.86 14.33
CA ALA A 91 -6.76 -9.53 13.76
C ALA A 91 -6.44 -9.45 12.26
N GLU A 92 -5.32 -10.05 11.82
CA GLU A 92 -4.94 -10.06 10.41
C GLU A 92 -5.85 -10.96 9.57
N LYS A 93 -6.31 -12.10 10.12
CA LYS A 93 -7.24 -13.03 9.47
C LYS A 93 -8.64 -12.41 9.33
N TYR A 94 -9.20 -11.84 10.39
CA TYR A 94 -10.53 -11.19 10.32
C TYR A 94 -10.50 -9.90 9.50
N GLY A 95 -9.33 -9.27 9.39
CA GLY A 95 -9.11 -8.13 8.52
C GLY A 95 -9.14 -8.44 7.01
N GLY A 96 -9.34 -9.69 6.58
CA GLY A 96 -9.54 -10.03 5.16
C GLY A 96 -8.39 -9.66 4.22
N ILE A 97 -8.65 -9.68 2.91
CA ILE A 97 -7.68 -9.34 1.87
C ILE A 97 -7.49 -7.81 1.81
N LYS A 98 -6.25 -7.38 1.65
CA LYS A 98 -5.83 -5.97 1.57
C LYS A 98 -5.02 -5.72 0.30
N HIS A 99 -4.85 -4.45 -0.06
CA HIS A 99 -4.05 -4.04 -1.21
C HIS A 99 -2.62 -4.62 -1.18
N ILE A 100 -2.00 -4.73 0.00
CA ILE A 100 -0.67 -5.35 0.15
C ILE A 100 -0.60 -6.80 -0.32
N ASP A 101 -1.71 -7.55 -0.32
CA ASP A 101 -1.72 -8.95 -0.76
C ASP A 101 -1.56 -9.07 -2.29
N PHE A 102 -1.83 -7.99 -3.05
CA PHE A 102 -1.59 -7.90 -4.49
C PHE A 102 -0.12 -7.64 -4.83
N LEU A 103 0.70 -7.28 -3.84
CA LEU A 103 2.16 -7.28 -4.01
C LEU A 103 2.74 -8.69 -3.95
N LEU A 104 1.95 -9.72 -3.64
CA LEU A 104 2.35 -11.13 -3.74
C LEU A 104 3.64 -11.52 -2.99
N GLY A 105 3.98 -10.76 -1.95
CA GLY A 105 5.20 -10.95 -1.17
C GLY A 105 6.41 -10.14 -1.64
N HIS A 106 6.30 -9.36 -2.72
CA HIS A 106 7.29 -8.35 -3.08
C HIS A 106 7.31 -7.24 -2.02
N SER A 107 8.39 -7.17 -1.25
CA SER A 107 8.58 -6.18 -0.18
C SER A 107 9.75 -5.23 -0.42
N SER A 108 10.39 -5.32 -1.58
CA SER A 108 11.53 -4.48 -1.96
C SER A 108 11.07 -3.35 -2.86
N PHE A 109 11.48 -2.13 -2.52
CA PHE A 109 11.30 -0.97 -3.37
C PHE A 109 12.47 -0.89 -4.36
N LEU A 110 12.19 -1.02 -5.66
CA LEU A 110 13.21 -1.03 -6.70
C LEU A 110 13.48 0.35 -7.32
N GLY A 111 12.73 1.38 -6.91
CA GLY A 111 12.84 2.74 -7.42
C GLY A 111 11.51 3.26 -7.96
N ILE A 112 11.57 4.47 -8.52
CA ILE A 112 10.49 5.12 -9.24
C ILE A 112 10.98 5.28 -10.67
N SER A 113 10.15 4.90 -11.65
CA SER A 113 10.40 5.09 -13.09
C SER A 113 9.60 6.26 -13.63
#